data_AF-A0A3B5LSR9-F1
#
_entry.id   AF-A0A3B5LSR9-F1
#
_cell.length_a   1.000
_cell.length_b   1.000
_cell.length_c   1.000
_cell.angle_alpha   90.00
_cell.angle_beta   90.00
_cell.angle_gamma   90.00
#
_symmetry.space_group_name_H-M   'P 1'
#
loop_
_entity.id
_entity.type
_entity.pdbx_description
1 polymer ?
#
loop_
_entity_poly.entity_id
_entity_poly.type
_entity_poly.pdbx_seq_one_letter_code
_entity_poly.pdbx_strand_id
1 'polypeptide(L)'
;MVDYHTANNQSAGGAQTYMEQENDWDRDLLLDPAWEKQQRKVSELDYYDAASVNTRCQKICEQWDILGSLTHRRKESLERTEKQLESIDELYLEYAKRAAPFNNWMEGAMEDLQDMFIVHNIEEIQGLISAHEQFKSTLPEANKEREAIQAIQAEVQRIAQSNGIKLSSANPYTTITPQSIDSKWEKAMAMVPQRDNALQHELNKQNSNDSLRATFAAQANSVGAYIQAKMEEIGRISIEMNGTLEDQLTNLKEYQKTILSYMPEINKLEAHHQHIQEALIFDNQYTSYTMEVCRKGCRTQSIAPVILRILIGPQKTLKACTLS
;
A
#
# COMPACT_ATOMS: atom_id res chain seq x y z
N MET A 1 -10.29 19.47 51.83
CA MET A 1 -10.68 20.46 52.84
C MET A 1 -11.08 21.72 52.07
N VAL A 2 -12.34 22.09 51.93
CA VAL A 2 -13.42 22.02 52.91
C VAL A 2 -14.75 21.73 52.20
N ASP A 3 -15.42 20.66 52.62
CA ASP A 3 -16.84 20.41 52.38
C ASP A 3 -17.68 21.37 53.23
N TYR A 4 -18.77 21.90 52.68
CA TYR A 4 -19.93 22.27 53.49
C TYR A 4 -21.24 21.83 52.81
N HIS A 5 -22.04 21.14 53.62
CA HIS A 5 -23.21 20.37 53.29
C HIS A 5 -24.45 21.18 52.88
N THR A 6 -25.14 20.62 51.90
CA THR A 6 -26.58 20.41 51.70
C THR A 6 -27.55 20.79 52.84
N ALA A 7 -28.64 21.49 52.48
CA ALA A 7 -29.96 21.32 53.10
C ALA A 7 -31.12 21.74 52.15
N ASN A 8 -31.64 20.74 51.43
CA ASN A 8 -33.04 20.37 51.22
C ASN A 8 -34.14 21.46 51.09
N ASN A 9 -34.85 21.48 49.94
CA ASN A 9 -36.31 21.52 49.95
C ASN A 9 -36.93 20.87 48.71
N GLN A 10 -37.99 20.11 48.94
CA GLN A 10 -38.75 19.26 48.03
C GLN A 10 -39.55 20.08 47.01
N SER A 11 -39.69 19.60 45.76
CA SER A 11 -41.00 19.37 45.14
C SER A 11 -40.90 18.63 43.81
N ALA A 12 -42.00 17.97 43.49
CA ALA A 12 -42.25 17.00 42.44
C ALA A 12 -42.05 17.48 41.00
N GLY A 13 -41.75 16.51 40.13
CA GLY A 13 -42.49 16.26 38.89
C GLY A 13 -42.21 17.17 37.70
N GLY A 14 -41.72 16.57 36.61
CA GLY A 14 -41.76 17.21 35.29
C GLY A 14 -40.87 16.50 34.30
N ALA A 15 -41.39 15.47 33.63
CA ALA A 15 -40.82 14.99 32.39
C ALA A 15 -40.74 16.18 31.41
N GLN A 16 -39.55 16.48 30.89
CA GLN A 16 -39.41 17.40 29.76
C GLN A 16 -39.93 16.71 28.50
N THR A 17 -41.24 16.83 28.26
CA THR A 17 -41.86 16.62 26.95
C THR A 17 -41.38 17.75 26.04
N TYR A 18 -40.38 17.45 25.20
CA TYR A 18 -39.89 18.38 24.18
C TYR A 18 -40.89 18.45 23.02
N MET A 19 -41.51 19.62 22.85
CA MET A 19 -42.16 20.11 21.63
C MET A 19 -43.25 19.20 21.04
N GLU A 20 -44.44 19.17 21.66
CA GLU A 20 -45.65 19.00 20.85
C GLU A 20 -45.71 20.21 19.91
N GLN A 21 -45.53 19.98 18.60
CA GLN A 21 -45.98 20.94 17.58
C GLN A 21 -47.48 21.08 17.79
N GLU A 22 -47.90 22.16 18.44
CA GLU A 22 -49.30 22.57 18.38
C GLU A 22 -49.64 22.75 16.91
N ASN A 23 -50.37 21.78 16.35
CA ASN A 23 -51.13 21.91 15.11
C ASN A 23 -52.29 22.89 15.38
N ASP A 24 -51.97 24.12 15.79
CA ASP A 24 -52.91 25.20 16.09
C ASP A 24 -53.51 25.81 14.79
N TRP A 25 -53.37 25.07 13.69
CA TRP A 25 -53.90 25.38 12.37
C TRP A 25 -55.19 24.62 12.06
N ASP A 26 -55.70 23.80 12.98
CA ASP A 26 -57.06 23.25 12.93
C ASP A 26 -58.11 24.33 13.28
N ARG A 27 -58.05 25.49 12.59
CA ARG A 27 -59.20 26.41 12.50
C ARG A 27 -60.19 25.87 11.48
N ASP A 28 -60.73 24.69 11.75
CA ASP A 28 -61.84 24.10 11.00
C ASP A 28 -63.21 24.73 11.39
N LEU A 29 -63.19 25.88 12.07
CA LEU A 29 -64.35 26.65 12.52
C LEU A 29 -64.29 28.10 12.01
N LEU A 30 -64.00 28.27 10.72
CA LEU A 30 -63.65 29.57 10.14
C LEU A 30 -64.77 30.25 9.35
N LEU A 31 -66.03 29.98 9.71
CA LEU A 31 -67.06 31.02 9.66
C LEU A 31 -67.42 31.32 11.11
N ASP A 32 -67.09 32.51 11.59
CA ASP A 32 -67.45 32.96 12.93
C ASP A 32 -68.98 32.77 13.12
N PRO A 33 -69.45 32.05 14.16
CA PRO A 33 -70.88 31.99 14.49
C PRO A 33 -71.51 33.38 14.67
N ALA A 34 -70.71 34.43 14.93
CA ALA A 34 -71.13 35.81 14.92
C ALA A 34 -71.34 36.37 13.50
N TRP A 35 -70.54 35.96 12.52
CA TRP A 35 -70.72 36.33 11.10
C TRP A 35 -72.05 35.79 10.56
N GLU A 36 -72.34 34.52 10.79
CA GLU A 36 -73.60 33.90 10.36
C GLU A 36 -74.82 34.54 11.04
N LYS A 37 -74.68 34.95 12.31
CA LYS A 37 -75.71 35.71 13.04
C LYS A 37 -75.90 37.11 12.46
N GLN A 38 -74.82 37.80 12.09
CA GLN A 38 -74.86 39.14 11.49
C GLN A 38 -75.53 39.10 10.11
N GLN A 39 -75.20 38.11 9.28
CA GLN A 39 -75.76 37.93 7.94
C GLN A 39 -77.26 37.63 7.98
N ARG A 40 -77.70 36.83 8.96
CA ARG A 40 -79.13 36.57 9.22
C ARG A 40 -79.87 37.85 9.62
N LYS A 41 -79.26 38.66 10.48
CA LYS A 41 -79.83 39.92 10.97
C LYS A 41 -79.95 40.98 9.87
N VAL A 42 -78.96 41.08 8.97
CA VAL A 42 -79.02 41.99 7.79
C VAL A 42 -80.11 41.55 6.81
N SER A 43 -80.32 40.23 6.67
CA SER A 43 -81.37 39.66 5.82
C SER A 43 -82.77 39.80 6.43
N GLU A 44 -82.90 39.75 7.76
CA GLU A 44 -84.17 39.92 8.51
C GLU A 44 -84.61 41.39 8.61
N LEU A 45 -83.71 42.35 8.42
CA LEU A 45 -83.98 43.80 8.57
C LEU A 45 -84.35 44.52 7.27
N ASP A 46 -84.55 43.80 6.14
CA ASP A 46 -84.81 44.37 4.80
C ASP A 46 -83.86 45.54 4.45
N TYR A 47 -82.58 45.36 4.74
CA TYR A 47 -81.59 46.38 4.46
C TYR A 47 -81.48 46.64 2.94
N TYR A 48 -81.68 47.90 2.53
CA TYR A 48 -81.88 48.29 1.12
C TYR A 48 -80.75 47.88 0.15
N ASP A 49 -79.51 47.68 0.64
CA ASP A 49 -78.35 47.28 -0.16
C ASP A 49 -77.78 45.91 0.26
N ALA A 50 -78.60 45.05 0.88
CA ALA A 50 -78.20 43.72 1.33
C ALA A 50 -77.63 42.87 0.18
N ALA A 51 -78.16 43.01 -1.04
CA ALA A 51 -77.69 42.27 -2.21
C ALA A 51 -76.23 42.58 -2.58
N SER A 52 -75.82 43.86 -2.54
CA SER A 52 -74.44 44.29 -2.83
C SER A 52 -73.48 43.81 -1.75
N VAL A 53 -73.86 43.96 -0.47
CA VAL A 53 -73.08 43.50 0.68
C VAL A 53 -72.90 41.98 0.66
N ASN A 54 -73.97 41.21 0.39
CA ASN A 54 -73.90 39.76 0.28
C ASN A 54 -73.03 39.31 -0.90
N THR A 55 -73.15 39.97 -2.06
CA THR A 55 -72.28 39.68 -3.22
C THR A 55 -70.80 39.93 -2.89
N ARG A 56 -70.51 41.02 -2.18
CA ARG A 56 -69.14 41.32 -1.72
C ARG A 56 -68.65 40.32 -0.68
N CYS A 57 -69.49 39.93 0.28
CA CYS A 57 -69.17 38.89 1.26
C CYS A 57 -68.85 37.57 0.57
N GLN A 58 -69.69 37.12 -0.36
CA GLN A 58 -69.47 35.88 -1.10
C GLN A 58 -68.11 35.88 -1.79
N LYS A 59 -67.73 36.97 -2.47
CA LYS A 59 -66.39 37.11 -3.07
C LYS A 59 -65.26 37.02 -2.04
N ILE A 60 -65.45 37.56 -0.84
CA ILE A 60 -64.46 37.47 0.25
C ILE A 60 -64.35 36.03 0.76
N CYS A 61 -65.47 35.33 0.95
CA CYS A 61 -65.48 33.91 1.33
C CYS A 61 -64.79 33.04 0.27
N GLU A 62 -65.13 33.22 -1.02
CA GLU A 62 -64.48 32.50 -2.12
C GLU A 62 -62.97 32.78 -2.19
N GLN A 63 -62.55 34.03 -2.00
CA GLN A 63 -61.13 34.37 -1.93
C GLN A 63 -60.44 33.78 -0.71
N TRP A 64 -61.13 33.70 0.42
CA TRP A 64 -60.61 33.08 1.65
C TRP A 64 -60.39 31.58 1.46
N ASP A 65 -61.34 30.89 0.83
CA ASP A 65 -61.20 29.46 0.50
C ASP A 65 -60.04 29.22 -0.48
N ILE A 66 -59.92 30.07 -1.50
CA ILE A 66 -58.78 30.03 -2.44
C ILE A 66 -57.47 30.25 -1.68
N LEU A 67 -57.40 31.25 -0.79
CA LEU A 67 -56.20 31.54 0.00
C LEU A 67 -55.84 30.36 0.91
N GLY A 68 -56.82 29.72 1.54
CA GLY A 68 -56.62 28.50 2.32
C GLY A 68 -56.02 27.38 1.48
N SER A 69 -56.59 27.10 0.30
CA SER A 69 -56.08 26.08 -0.62
C SER A 69 -54.66 26.36 -1.13
N LEU A 70 -54.36 27.63 -1.43
CA LEU A 70 -53.04 28.06 -1.87
C LEU A 70 -52.00 27.95 -0.75
N THR A 71 -52.39 28.28 0.48
CA THR A 71 -51.53 28.18 1.67
C THR A 71 -51.21 26.72 1.99
N HIS A 72 -52.22 25.84 1.95
CA HIS A 72 -52.01 24.41 2.17
C HIS A 72 -51.09 23.80 1.10
N ARG A 73 -51.35 24.08 -0.19
CA ARG A 73 -50.49 23.61 -1.30
C ARG A 73 -49.07 24.13 -1.17
N ARG A 74 -48.89 25.39 -0.75
CA ARG A 74 -47.56 25.96 -0.51
C ARG A 74 -46.85 25.24 0.64
N LYS A 75 -47.54 24.96 1.75
CA LYS A 75 -46.99 24.23 2.89
C LYS A 75 -46.50 22.84 2.45
N GLU A 76 -47.36 22.05 1.79
CA GLU A 76 -46.99 20.73 1.29
C GLU A 76 -45.79 20.77 0.32
N SER A 77 -45.75 21.78 -0.57
CA SER A 77 -44.64 21.95 -1.51
C SER A 77 -43.33 22.29 -0.79
N LEU A 78 -43.38 23.10 0.26
CA LEU A 78 -42.20 23.46 1.06
C LEU A 78 -41.70 22.28 1.86
N GLU A 79 -42.58 21.58 2.58
CA GLU A 79 -42.24 20.37 3.35
C GLU A 79 -41.66 19.26 2.46
N ARG A 80 -42.19 19.10 1.24
CA ARG A 80 -41.62 18.18 0.25
C ARG A 80 -40.20 18.57 -0.17
N THR A 81 -39.98 19.86 -0.42
CA THR A 81 -38.67 20.37 -0.86
C THR A 81 -37.65 20.30 0.28
N GLU A 82 -38.07 20.61 1.51
CA GLU A 82 -37.26 20.48 2.73
C GLU A 82 -36.74 19.05 2.90
N LYS A 83 -37.62 18.04 2.87
CA LYS A 83 -37.23 16.63 2.95
C LYS A 83 -36.23 16.20 1.88
N GLN A 84 -36.33 16.78 0.68
CA GLN A 84 -35.39 16.49 -0.40
C GLN A 84 -34.01 17.10 -0.15
N LEU A 85 -33.97 18.31 0.41
CA LEU A 85 -32.72 18.96 0.79
C LEU A 85 -32.07 18.26 1.98
N GLU A 86 -32.85 17.83 2.97
CA GLU A 86 -32.36 16.99 4.09
C GLU A 86 -31.73 15.70 3.56
N SER A 87 -32.40 14.99 2.65
CA SER A 87 -31.85 13.78 2.03
C SER A 87 -30.56 14.04 1.25
N ILE A 88 -30.47 15.16 0.52
CA ILE A 88 -29.24 15.55 -0.18
C ILE A 88 -28.11 15.84 0.82
N ASP A 89 -28.41 16.52 1.92
CA ASP A 89 -27.44 16.86 2.95
C ASP A 89 -26.88 15.60 3.65
N GLU A 90 -27.75 14.65 3.99
CA GLU A 90 -27.35 13.35 4.53
C GLU A 90 -26.41 12.58 3.59
N LEU A 91 -26.74 12.53 2.30
CA LEU A 91 -25.90 11.90 1.28
C LEU A 91 -24.55 12.62 1.13
N TYR A 92 -24.51 13.96 1.19
CA TYR A 92 -23.26 14.70 1.15
C TYR A 92 -22.38 14.39 2.38
N LEU A 93 -22.98 14.27 3.56
CA LEU A 93 -22.27 13.90 4.77
C LEU A 93 -21.75 12.45 4.68
N GLU A 94 -22.54 11.52 4.16
CA GLU A 94 -22.12 10.13 3.93
C GLU A 94 -20.94 10.05 2.96
N TYR A 95 -21.03 10.75 1.83
CA TYR A 95 -19.94 10.86 0.87
C TYR A 95 -18.66 11.35 1.55
N ALA A 96 -18.74 12.43 2.34
CA ALA A 96 -17.56 13.00 3.00
C ALA A 96 -16.92 12.02 3.99
N LYS A 97 -17.74 11.30 4.76
CA LYS A 97 -17.30 10.27 5.72
C LYS A 97 -16.56 9.11 5.05
N ARG A 98 -16.99 8.70 3.84
CA ARG A 98 -16.39 7.58 3.09
C ARG A 98 -15.21 8.02 2.22
N ALA A 99 -15.31 9.18 1.59
CA ALA A 99 -14.28 9.73 0.72
C ALA A 99 -12.98 10.04 1.49
N ALA A 100 -13.05 10.52 2.73
CA ALA A 100 -11.86 10.88 3.50
C ALA A 100 -10.93 9.67 3.79
N PRO A 101 -11.37 8.56 4.41
CA PRO A 101 -10.52 7.39 4.61
C PRO A 101 -10.09 6.74 3.29
N PHE A 102 -10.98 6.68 2.29
CA PHE A 102 -10.62 6.16 0.96
C PHE A 102 -9.51 6.99 0.31
N ASN A 103 -9.59 8.32 0.40
CA ASN A 103 -8.57 9.22 -0.11
C ASN A 103 -7.23 9.03 0.60
N ASN A 104 -7.23 8.88 1.92
CA ASN A 104 -5.99 8.62 2.67
C ASN A 104 -5.37 7.26 2.31
N TRP A 105 -6.20 6.24 2.14
CA TRP A 105 -5.76 4.93 1.67
C TRP A 105 -5.13 5.02 0.26
N MET A 106 -5.75 5.78 -0.65
CA MET A 106 -5.23 6.02 -1.99
C MET A 106 -3.86 6.72 -1.99
N GLU A 107 -3.68 7.75 -1.16
CA GLU A 107 -2.38 8.43 -1.03
C GLU A 107 -1.29 7.50 -0.49
N GLY A 108 -1.59 6.75 0.58
CA GLY A 108 -0.66 5.77 1.13
C GLY A 108 -0.30 4.67 0.14
N ALA A 109 -1.29 4.16 -0.61
CA ALA A 109 -1.03 3.18 -1.66
C ALA A 109 -0.13 3.73 -2.78
N MET A 110 -0.31 4.99 -3.18
CA MET A 110 0.56 5.62 -4.18
C MET A 110 1.99 5.81 -3.64
N GLU A 111 2.14 6.18 -2.37
CA GLU A 111 3.45 6.27 -1.69
C GLU A 111 4.16 4.91 -1.66
N ASP A 112 3.48 3.86 -1.23
CA ASP A 112 4.02 2.49 -1.16
C ASP A 112 4.45 1.96 -2.53
N LEU A 113 3.69 2.26 -3.59
CA LEU A 113 4.02 1.85 -4.96
C LEU A 113 5.31 2.53 -5.46
N GLN A 114 5.56 3.76 -5.01
CA GLN A 114 6.72 4.56 -5.39
C GLN A 114 7.93 4.36 -4.46
N ASP A 115 7.77 3.63 -3.36
CA ASP A 115 8.83 3.45 -2.37
C ASP A 115 10.07 2.77 -2.94
N MET A 116 11.24 3.31 -2.65
CA MET A 116 12.51 2.78 -3.15
C MET A 116 12.96 1.62 -2.26
N PHE A 117 13.21 0.46 -2.85
CA PHE A 117 13.66 -0.73 -2.13
C PHE A 117 15.10 -1.11 -2.48
N ILE A 118 15.79 -1.70 -1.50
CA ILE A 118 17.13 -2.28 -1.65
C ILE A 118 17.08 -3.70 -1.07
N VAL A 119 17.49 -4.69 -1.86
CA VAL A 119 17.48 -6.11 -1.50
C VAL A 119 18.83 -6.75 -1.84
N HIS A 120 19.21 -7.77 -1.08
CA HIS A 120 20.50 -8.45 -1.18
C HIS A 120 20.39 -9.96 -1.44
N ASN A 121 19.18 -10.52 -1.35
CA ASN A 121 18.92 -11.92 -1.57
C ASN A 121 17.54 -12.18 -2.21
N ILE A 122 17.32 -13.41 -2.68
CA ILE A 122 16.10 -13.84 -3.36
C ILE A 122 14.90 -13.84 -2.41
N GLU A 123 15.09 -14.15 -1.12
CA GLU A 123 14.02 -14.22 -0.13
C GLU A 123 13.40 -12.85 0.14
N GLU A 124 14.23 -11.81 0.29
CA GLU A 124 13.80 -10.43 0.49
C GLU A 124 12.94 -9.92 -0.68
N ILE A 125 13.40 -10.12 -1.93
CA ILE A 125 12.63 -9.69 -3.10
C ILE A 125 11.34 -10.51 -3.26
N GLN A 126 11.36 -11.80 -2.95
CA GLN A 126 10.16 -12.64 -2.97
C GLN A 126 9.15 -12.21 -1.90
N GLY A 127 9.63 -11.75 -0.74
CA GLY A 127 8.82 -11.12 0.31
C GLY A 127 8.12 -9.85 -0.19
N LEU A 128 8.85 -8.96 -0.87
CA LEU A 128 8.28 -7.75 -1.47
C LEU A 128 7.25 -8.05 -2.57
N ILE A 129 7.52 -9.05 -3.43
CA ILE A 129 6.57 -9.52 -4.44
C ILE A 129 5.30 -10.03 -3.77
N SER A 130 5.43 -10.86 -2.73
CA SER A 130 4.28 -11.43 -2.02
C SER A 130 3.44 -10.35 -1.34
N ALA A 131 4.07 -9.34 -0.73
CA ALA A 131 3.38 -8.18 -0.18
C ALA A 131 2.64 -7.37 -1.26
N HIS A 132 3.26 -7.20 -2.44
CA HIS A 132 2.63 -6.52 -3.57
C HIS A 132 1.43 -7.31 -4.13
N GLU A 133 1.52 -8.64 -4.22
CA GLU A 133 0.39 -9.49 -4.58
C GLU A 133 -0.76 -9.39 -3.57
N GLN A 134 -0.44 -9.37 -2.28
CA GLN A 134 -1.44 -9.15 -1.23
C GLN A 134 -2.12 -7.79 -1.39
N PHE A 135 -1.36 -6.72 -1.67
CA PHE A 135 -1.93 -5.41 -2.00
C PHE A 135 -2.86 -5.49 -3.21
N LYS A 136 -2.43 -6.12 -4.31
CA LYS A 136 -3.27 -6.30 -5.51
C LYS A 136 -4.57 -7.04 -5.22
N SER A 137 -4.56 -8.00 -4.29
CA SER A 137 -5.76 -8.72 -3.86
C SER A 137 -6.81 -7.83 -3.18
N THR A 138 -6.40 -6.67 -2.61
CA THR A 138 -7.31 -5.70 -1.99
C THR A 138 -7.96 -4.74 -2.99
N LEU A 139 -7.39 -4.60 -4.19
CA LEU A 139 -7.85 -3.65 -5.21
C LEU A 139 -9.32 -3.86 -5.65
N PRO A 140 -9.83 -5.09 -5.82
CA PRO A 140 -11.23 -5.28 -6.17
C PRO A 140 -12.18 -4.74 -5.12
N GLU A 141 -11.86 -4.91 -3.84
CA GLU A 141 -12.67 -4.39 -2.74
C GLU A 141 -12.58 -2.86 -2.65
N ALA A 142 -11.36 -2.31 -2.83
CA ALA A 142 -11.18 -0.86 -2.92
C ALA A 142 -11.95 -0.25 -4.12
N ASN A 143 -12.02 -0.94 -5.27
CA ASN A 143 -12.82 -0.46 -6.40
C ASN A 143 -14.32 -0.48 -6.08
N LYS A 144 -14.83 -1.47 -5.33
CA LYS A 144 -16.23 -1.45 -4.87
C LYS A 144 -16.51 -0.26 -3.95
N GLU A 145 -15.58 0.06 -3.05
CA GLU A 145 -15.71 1.24 -2.19
C GLU A 145 -15.74 2.53 -3.03
N ARG A 146 -14.87 2.65 -4.03
CA ARG A 146 -14.89 3.76 -5.00
C ARG A 146 -16.23 3.86 -5.71
N GLU A 147 -16.74 2.76 -6.25
CA GLU A 147 -18.03 2.71 -6.95
C GLU A 147 -19.19 3.11 -6.05
N ALA A 148 -19.17 2.68 -4.79
CA ALA A 148 -20.18 3.05 -3.81
C ALA A 148 -20.13 4.54 -3.45
N ILE A 149 -18.93 5.12 -3.30
CA ILE A 149 -18.75 6.58 -3.10
C ILE A 149 -19.28 7.36 -4.32
N GLN A 150 -18.97 6.90 -5.54
CA GLN A 150 -19.49 7.50 -6.77
C GLN A 150 -21.02 7.37 -6.88
N ALA A 151 -21.60 6.25 -6.44
CA ALA A 151 -23.04 6.04 -6.44
C ALA A 151 -23.78 7.04 -5.54
N ILE A 152 -23.22 7.39 -4.37
CA ILE A 152 -23.78 8.44 -3.50
C ILE A 152 -23.84 9.78 -4.24
N GLN A 153 -22.77 10.15 -4.95
CA GLN A 153 -22.75 11.38 -5.73
C GLN A 153 -23.77 11.35 -6.88
N ALA A 154 -23.92 10.21 -7.56
CA ALA A 154 -24.90 10.04 -8.63
C ALA A 154 -26.33 10.16 -8.08
N GLU A 155 -26.58 9.65 -6.87
CA GLU A 155 -27.87 9.75 -6.20
C GLU A 155 -28.23 11.19 -5.83
N VAL A 156 -27.27 11.96 -5.30
CA VAL A 156 -27.45 13.41 -5.06
C VAL A 156 -27.84 14.14 -6.35
N GLN A 157 -27.17 13.84 -7.47
CA GLN A 157 -27.49 14.44 -8.77
C GLN A 157 -28.89 14.02 -9.25
N ARG A 158 -29.27 12.75 -9.05
CA ARG A 158 -30.60 12.23 -9.41
C ARG A 158 -31.72 12.92 -8.64
N ILE A 159 -31.58 13.09 -7.32
CA ILE A 159 -32.57 13.79 -6.48
C ILE A 159 -32.69 15.25 -6.90
N ALA A 160 -31.56 15.92 -7.15
CA ALA A 160 -31.58 17.32 -7.58
C ALA A 160 -32.25 17.51 -8.95
N GLN A 161 -31.89 16.68 -9.94
CA GLN A 161 -32.43 16.77 -11.30
C GLN A 161 -33.94 16.44 -11.34
N SER A 162 -34.37 15.39 -10.64
CA SER A 162 -35.77 14.96 -10.61
C SER A 162 -36.72 15.98 -9.96
N ASN A 163 -36.20 16.84 -9.08
CA ASN A 163 -36.99 17.84 -8.35
C ASN A 163 -36.71 19.29 -8.78
N GLY A 164 -35.89 19.50 -9.82
CA GLY A 164 -35.55 20.84 -10.32
C GLY A 164 -34.79 21.69 -9.31
N ILE A 165 -34.13 21.06 -8.32
CA ILE A 165 -33.34 21.74 -7.29
C ILE A 165 -32.02 22.17 -7.92
N LYS A 166 -31.72 23.47 -7.86
CA LYS A 166 -30.40 23.97 -8.23
C LYS A 166 -29.43 23.65 -7.09
N LEU A 167 -28.60 22.64 -7.27
CA LEU A 167 -27.51 22.36 -6.34
C LEU A 167 -26.55 23.55 -6.32
N SER A 168 -26.43 24.19 -5.15
CA SER A 168 -25.36 25.15 -4.90
C SER A 168 -24.02 24.41 -4.80
N SER A 169 -22.97 25.12 -5.23
CA SER A 169 -21.58 24.72 -5.35
C SER A 169 -21.05 23.71 -4.31
N ALA A 170 -20.65 22.54 -4.81
CA ALA A 170 -19.83 21.52 -4.15
C ALA A 170 -20.38 20.97 -2.81
N ASN A 171 -19.82 19.83 -2.39
CA ASN A 171 -20.14 19.24 -1.09
C ASN A 171 -19.59 20.14 0.03
N PRO A 172 -20.40 20.59 1.02
CA PRO A 172 -19.94 21.48 2.09
C PRO A 172 -19.05 20.77 3.14
N TYR A 173 -19.08 19.44 3.20
CA TYR A 173 -18.40 18.64 4.23
C TYR A 173 -17.02 18.13 3.80
N THR A 174 -16.64 18.27 2.53
CA THR A 174 -15.33 17.81 2.04
C THR A 174 -14.89 18.56 0.78
N THR A 175 -13.58 18.72 0.62
CA THR A 175 -12.96 19.25 -0.61
C THR A 175 -12.69 18.17 -1.66
N ILE A 176 -12.87 16.89 -1.30
CA ILE A 176 -12.57 15.75 -2.18
C ILE A 176 -13.68 15.61 -3.22
N THR A 177 -13.37 15.90 -4.48
CA THR A 177 -14.34 15.77 -5.57
C THR A 177 -14.37 14.35 -6.14
N PRO A 178 -15.51 13.92 -6.70
CA PRO A 178 -15.63 12.63 -7.39
C PRO A 178 -14.59 12.47 -8.51
N GLN A 179 -14.32 13.54 -9.25
CA GLN A 179 -13.30 13.56 -10.31
C GLN A 179 -11.88 13.41 -9.75
N SER A 180 -11.59 13.98 -8.57
CA SER A 180 -10.31 13.80 -7.90
C SER A 180 -10.10 12.35 -7.46
N ILE A 181 -11.15 11.68 -7.00
CA ILE A 181 -11.11 10.25 -6.62
C ILE A 181 -10.75 9.40 -7.84
N ASP A 182 -11.45 9.59 -8.97
CA ASP A 182 -11.19 8.83 -10.20
C ASP A 182 -9.78 9.11 -10.74
N SER A 183 -9.35 10.37 -10.74
CA SER A 183 -8.00 10.74 -11.19
C SER A 183 -6.90 10.09 -10.34
N LYS A 184 -7.10 9.99 -9.02
CA LYS A 184 -6.14 9.32 -8.13
C LYS A 184 -6.16 7.81 -8.34
N TRP A 185 -7.36 7.23 -8.50
CA TRP A 185 -7.54 5.82 -8.80
C TRP A 185 -6.80 5.41 -10.08
N GLU A 186 -7.02 6.14 -11.17
CA GLU A 186 -6.34 5.88 -12.46
C GLU A 186 -4.81 5.96 -12.34
N LYS A 187 -4.30 6.95 -11.61
CA LYS A 187 -2.86 7.08 -11.34
C LYS A 187 -2.30 5.89 -10.57
N ALA A 188 -2.96 5.47 -9.49
CA ALA A 188 -2.52 4.29 -8.74
C ALA A 188 -2.56 3.03 -9.61
N MET A 189 -3.62 2.84 -10.40
CA MET A 189 -3.74 1.69 -11.32
C MET A 189 -2.65 1.67 -12.39
N ALA A 190 -2.19 2.84 -12.85
CA ALA A 190 -1.06 2.94 -13.76
C ALA A 190 0.30 2.64 -13.10
N MET A 191 0.42 2.83 -11.79
CA MET A 191 1.64 2.55 -11.01
C MET A 191 1.79 1.07 -10.65
N VAL A 192 0.69 0.34 -10.46
CA VAL A 192 0.71 -1.11 -10.17
C VAL A 192 1.59 -1.91 -11.15
N PRO A 193 1.38 -1.86 -12.48
CA PRO A 193 2.22 -2.61 -13.41
C PRO A 193 3.67 -2.08 -13.47
N GLN A 194 3.91 -0.82 -13.13
CA GLN A 194 5.27 -0.28 -13.03
C GLN A 194 6.01 -0.91 -11.85
N ARG A 195 5.31 -1.05 -10.71
CA ARG A 195 5.84 -1.72 -9.52
C ARG A 195 6.09 -3.21 -9.79
N ASP A 196 5.16 -3.90 -10.45
CA ASP A 196 5.33 -5.30 -10.87
C ASP A 196 6.61 -5.47 -11.70
N ASN A 197 6.82 -4.62 -12.71
CA ASN A 197 7.99 -4.67 -13.58
C ASN A 197 9.30 -4.40 -12.81
N ALA A 198 9.30 -3.43 -11.89
CA ALA A 198 10.46 -3.12 -11.08
C ALA A 198 10.85 -4.29 -10.16
N LEU A 199 9.86 -4.91 -9.50
CA LEU A 199 10.06 -6.08 -8.64
C LEU A 199 10.57 -7.29 -9.45
N GLN A 200 9.99 -7.52 -10.63
CA GLN A 200 10.42 -8.63 -11.50
C GLN A 200 11.84 -8.43 -12.03
N HIS A 201 12.21 -7.19 -12.38
CA HIS A 201 13.56 -6.87 -12.80
C HIS A 201 14.58 -7.14 -11.69
N GLU A 202 14.29 -6.71 -10.46
CA GLU A 202 15.18 -6.99 -9.32
C GLU A 202 15.23 -8.49 -9.00
N LEU A 203 14.12 -9.23 -9.09
CA LEU A 203 14.12 -10.69 -8.92
C LEU A 203 15.03 -11.38 -9.94
N ASN A 204 14.96 -10.97 -11.21
CA ASN A 204 15.83 -11.51 -12.26
C ASN A 204 17.31 -11.23 -11.96
N LYS A 205 17.61 -10.03 -11.47
CA LYS A 205 18.97 -9.65 -11.05
C LYS A 205 19.45 -10.49 -9.86
N GLN A 206 18.62 -10.70 -8.84
CA GLN A 206 18.97 -11.54 -7.69
C GLN A 206 19.17 -13.00 -8.08
N ASN A 207 18.34 -13.55 -8.99
CA ASN A 207 18.54 -14.89 -9.55
C ASN A 207 19.86 -15.01 -10.34
N SER A 208 20.19 -13.98 -11.14
CA SER A 208 21.47 -13.93 -11.87
C SER A 208 22.64 -13.88 -10.89
N ASN A 209 22.54 -13.07 -9.84
CA ASN A 209 23.57 -12.96 -8.80
C ASN A 209 23.78 -14.29 -8.07
N ASP A 210 22.70 -14.99 -7.73
CA ASP A 210 22.77 -16.31 -7.10
C ASP A 210 23.40 -17.36 -8.02
N SER A 211 23.07 -17.34 -9.31
CA SER A 211 23.71 -18.21 -10.32
C SER A 211 25.21 -17.95 -10.44
N LEU A 212 25.65 -16.69 -10.39
CA LEU A 212 27.07 -16.34 -10.35
C LEU A 212 27.76 -16.87 -9.09
N ARG A 213 27.13 -16.71 -7.92
CA ARG A 213 27.62 -17.27 -6.64
C ARG A 213 27.79 -18.79 -6.74
N ALA A 214 26.77 -19.50 -7.24
CA ALA A 214 26.79 -20.95 -7.40
C ALA A 214 27.87 -21.42 -8.38
N THR A 215 28.00 -20.75 -9.53
CA THR A 215 28.99 -21.08 -10.57
C THR A 215 30.42 -20.89 -10.06
N PHE A 216 30.69 -19.76 -9.39
CA PHE A 216 31.98 -19.53 -8.75
C PHE A 216 32.27 -20.57 -7.69
N ALA A 217 31.30 -20.88 -6.82
CA ALA A 217 31.47 -21.84 -5.75
C ALA A 217 31.77 -23.25 -6.26
N ALA A 218 31.06 -23.73 -7.28
CA ALA A 218 31.31 -25.01 -7.90
C ALA A 218 32.76 -25.12 -8.42
N GLN A 219 33.23 -24.09 -9.13
CA GLN A 219 34.59 -24.05 -9.65
C GLN A 219 35.63 -23.91 -8.52
N ALA A 220 35.39 -23.04 -7.54
CA ALA A 220 36.28 -22.80 -6.41
C ALA A 220 36.45 -24.06 -5.56
N ASN A 221 35.37 -24.80 -5.32
CA ASN A 221 35.40 -26.08 -4.59
C ASN A 221 36.21 -27.13 -5.36
N SER A 222 36.05 -27.22 -6.68
CA SER A 222 36.84 -28.12 -7.53
C SER A 222 38.33 -27.77 -7.54
N VAL A 223 38.66 -26.49 -7.76
CA VAL A 223 40.04 -25.97 -7.75
C VAL A 223 40.67 -26.13 -6.37
N GLY A 224 39.93 -25.83 -5.30
CA GLY A 224 40.37 -25.98 -3.92
C GLY A 224 40.72 -27.42 -3.58
N ALA A 225 39.86 -28.38 -3.95
CA ALA A 225 40.12 -29.81 -3.77
C ALA A 225 41.35 -30.29 -4.56
N TYR A 226 41.50 -29.84 -5.82
CA TYR A 226 42.68 -30.15 -6.62
C TYR A 226 43.97 -29.62 -5.97
N ILE A 227 43.94 -28.37 -5.49
CA ILE A 227 45.09 -27.77 -4.80
C ILE A 227 45.41 -28.57 -3.53
N GLN A 228 44.43 -28.93 -2.72
CA GLN A 228 44.67 -29.72 -1.51
C GLN A 228 45.31 -31.08 -1.83
N ALA A 229 44.74 -31.82 -2.79
CA ALA A 229 45.24 -33.11 -3.21
C ALA A 229 46.68 -33.04 -3.74
N LYS A 230 47.00 -32.04 -4.58
CA LYS A 230 48.36 -31.85 -5.10
C LYS A 230 49.36 -31.43 -4.02
N MET A 231 48.93 -30.66 -3.02
CA MET A 231 49.80 -30.31 -1.89
C MET A 231 50.16 -31.55 -1.04
N GLU A 232 49.21 -32.44 -0.79
CA GLU A 232 49.45 -33.72 -0.09
C GLU A 232 50.35 -34.66 -0.90
N GLU A 233 50.17 -34.71 -2.22
CA GLU A 233 51.01 -35.49 -3.12
C GLU A 233 52.47 -35.01 -3.11
N ILE A 234 52.71 -33.70 -3.18
CA ILE A 234 54.04 -33.09 -3.04
C ILE A 234 54.67 -33.41 -1.68
N GLY A 235 53.87 -33.37 -0.61
CA GLY A 235 54.31 -33.76 0.73
C GLY A 235 54.79 -35.23 0.78
N ARG A 236 54.06 -36.12 0.11
CA ARG A 236 54.39 -37.56 0.05
C ARG A 236 55.64 -37.85 -0.78
N ILE A 237 55.75 -37.23 -1.96
CA ILE A 237 56.93 -37.36 -2.84
C ILE A 237 58.21 -36.96 -2.09
N SER A 238 58.14 -35.90 -1.27
CA SER A 238 59.27 -35.45 -0.47
C SER A 238 59.75 -36.48 0.57
N ILE A 239 58.92 -37.48 0.92
CA ILE A 239 59.21 -38.54 1.90
C ILE A 239 59.55 -39.87 1.21
N GLU A 240 58.94 -40.15 0.05
CA GLU A 240 59.04 -41.43 -0.67
C GLU A 240 59.99 -41.40 -1.89
N MET A 241 60.71 -40.29 -2.12
CA MET A 241 61.65 -40.13 -3.23
C MET A 241 62.87 -41.05 -3.12
N ASN A 242 62.74 -42.25 -3.71
CA ASN A 242 63.80 -43.26 -3.80
C ASN A 242 64.19 -43.43 -5.27
N GLY A 243 65.46 -43.25 -5.63
CA GLY A 243 65.94 -43.34 -7.02
C GLY A 243 67.13 -42.43 -7.30
N THR A 244 67.56 -42.36 -8.56
CA THR A 244 68.64 -41.44 -8.94
C THR A 244 68.13 -39.99 -8.99
N LEU A 245 69.03 -39.02 -8.87
CA LEU A 245 68.69 -37.59 -9.04
C LEU A 245 68.02 -37.29 -10.40
N GLU A 246 68.32 -38.10 -11.42
CA GLU A 246 67.73 -37.97 -12.75
C GLU A 246 66.26 -38.45 -12.77
N ASP A 247 65.94 -39.55 -12.08
CA ASP A 247 64.56 -40.04 -11.92
C ASP A 247 63.72 -39.04 -11.11
N GLN A 248 64.31 -38.52 -10.04
CA GLN A 248 63.72 -37.48 -9.20
C GLN A 248 63.41 -36.19 -9.99
N LEU A 249 64.33 -35.74 -10.85
CA LEU A 249 64.13 -34.59 -11.71
C LEU A 249 63.05 -34.84 -12.77
N THR A 250 62.99 -36.05 -13.32
CA THR A 250 61.98 -36.44 -14.33
C THR A 250 60.58 -36.42 -13.74
N ASN A 251 60.40 -37.00 -12.55
CA ASN A 251 59.13 -36.96 -11.82
C ASN A 251 58.70 -35.51 -11.53
N LEU A 252 59.61 -34.64 -11.06
CA LEU A 252 59.29 -33.23 -10.80
C LEU A 252 58.88 -32.47 -12.06
N LYS A 253 59.48 -32.77 -13.22
CA LYS A 253 59.08 -32.17 -14.51
C LYS A 253 57.68 -32.62 -14.94
N GLU A 254 57.31 -33.87 -14.68
CA GLU A 254 55.97 -34.38 -14.95
C GLU A 254 54.91 -33.77 -14.02
N TYR A 255 55.27 -33.57 -12.75
CA TYR A 255 54.45 -32.81 -11.80
C TYR A 255 54.24 -31.36 -12.22
N GLN A 256 55.32 -30.68 -12.64
CA GLN A 256 55.23 -29.35 -13.23
C GLN A 256 54.26 -29.30 -14.41
N LYS A 257 54.38 -30.25 -15.35
CA LYS A 257 53.50 -30.31 -16.52
C LYS A 257 52.03 -30.49 -16.11
N THR A 258 51.77 -31.32 -15.11
CA THR A 258 50.42 -31.57 -14.57
C THR A 258 49.84 -30.33 -13.89
N ILE A 259 50.62 -29.61 -13.08
CA ILE A 259 50.16 -28.36 -12.45
C ILE A 259 49.86 -27.29 -13.51
N LEU A 260 50.75 -27.14 -14.50
CA LEU A 260 50.56 -26.19 -15.60
C LEU A 260 49.32 -26.52 -16.44
N SER A 261 48.98 -27.80 -16.60
CA SER A 261 47.78 -28.22 -17.34
C SER A 261 46.48 -27.76 -16.70
N TYR A 262 46.48 -27.45 -15.39
CA TYR A 262 45.31 -27.01 -14.63
C TYR A 262 45.16 -25.48 -14.57
N MET A 263 46.17 -24.73 -15.04
CA MET A 263 46.12 -23.25 -15.09
C MET A 263 44.88 -22.68 -15.81
N PRO A 264 44.37 -23.26 -16.91
CA PRO A 264 43.14 -22.77 -17.54
C PRO A 264 41.93 -22.76 -16.61
N GLU A 265 41.80 -23.72 -15.70
CA GLU A 265 40.69 -23.80 -14.74
C GLU A 265 40.77 -22.73 -13.66
N ILE A 266 41.98 -22.29 -13.31
CA ILE A 266 42.21 -21.15 -12.40
C ILE A 266 41.89 -19.83 -13.11
N ASN A 267 42.28 -19.70 -14.38
CA ASN A 267 41.93 -18.51 -15.17
C ASN A 267 40.41 -18.38 -15.37
N LYS A 268 39.69 -19.51 -15.55
CA LYS A 268 38.22 -19.52 -15.56
C LYS A 268 37.63 -19.07 -14.22
N LEU A 269 38.17 -19.56 -13.10
CA LEU A 269 37.74 -19.14 -11.77
C LEU A 269 37.93 -17.63 -11.55
N GLU A 270 39.06 -17.10 -12.01
CA GLU A 270 39.36 -15.67 -11.99
C GLU A 270 38.36 -14.86 -12.82
N ALA A 271 37.99 -15.35 -14.01
CA ALA A 271 36.96 -14.73 -14.83
C ALA A 271 35.60 -14.71 -14.11
N HIS A 272 35.18 -15.80 -13.47
CA HIS A 272 33.93 -15.80 -12.67
C HIS A 272 34.00 -14.83 -11.49
N HIS A 273 35.17 -14.71 -10.83
CA HIS A 273 35.36 -13.75 -9.75
C HIS A 273 35.19 -12.31 -10.22
N GLN A 274 35.71 -11.98 -11.40
CA GLN A 274 35.54 -10.66 -12.02
C GLN A 274 34.06 -10.31 -12.23
N HIS A 275 33.26 -11.24 -12.76
CA HIS A 275 31.81 -11.02 -12.94
C HIS A 275 31.07 -10.80 -11.60
N ILE A 276 31.46 -11.52 -10.55
CA ILE A 276 30.93 -11.33 -9.19
C ILE A 276 31.23 -9.92 -8.66
N GLN A 277 32.45 -9.42 -8.88
CA GLN A 277 32.84 -8.07 -8.48
C GLN A 277 32.10 -6.98 -9.26
N GLU A 278 31.94 -7.17 -10.57
CA GLU A 278 31.17 -6.26 -11.44
C GLU A 278 29.68 -6.22 -11.06
N ALA A 279 29.14 -7.34 -10.57
CA ALA A 279 27.79 -7.43 -10.02
C ALA A 279 27.66 -6.91 -8.58
N LEU A 280 28.76 -6.41 -7.97
CA LEU A 280 28.83 -5.91 -6.59
C LEU A 280 28.42 -6.95 -5.53
N ILE A 281 28.74 -8.22 -5.79
CA ILE A 281 28.47 -9.33 -4.88
C ILE A 281 29.73 -9.59 -4.04
N PHE A 282 29.61 -9.52 -2.71
CA PHE A 282 30.75 -9.66 -1.80
C PHE A 282 30.69 -10.92 -0.92
N ASP A 283 29.52 -11.58 -0.87
CA ASP A 283 29.26 -12.76 -0.08
C ASP A 283 28.94 -13.97 -0.97
N ASN A 284 29.34 -15.15 -0.52
CA ASN A 284 28.99 -16.41 -1.18
C ASN A 284 28.79 -17.51 -0.14
N GLN A 285 27.54 -17.92 0.05
CA GLN A 285 27.17 -18.98 1.00
C GLN A 285 27.52 -20.40 0.53
N TYR A 286 27.83 -20.59 -0.76
CA TYR A 286 28.04 -21.91 -1.36
C TYR A 286 29.49 -22.41 -1.28
N THR A 287 30.43 -21.56 -0.86
CA THR A 287 31.84 -21.94 -0.70
C THR A 287 32.54 -21.13 0.37
N SER A 288 33.48 -21.75 1.08
CA SER A 288 34.43 -21.07 1.96
C SER A 288 35.71 -20.65 1.25
N TYR A 289 35.92 -21.07 0.00
CA TYR A 289 37.08 -20.71 -0.79
C TYR A 289 36.91 -19.31 -1.38
N THR A 290 37.81 -18.41 -1.02
CA THR A 290 37.93 -17.11 -1.69
C THR A 290 38.95 -17.20 -2.82
N MET A 291 38.83 -16.31 -3.81
CA MET A 291 39.80 -16.21 -4.90
C MET A 291 41.24 -16.02 -4.37
N GLU A 292 41.39 -15.29 -3.26
CA GLU A 292 42.70 -15.08 -2.61
C GLU A 292 43.30 -16.38 -2.06
N VAL A 293 42.47 -17.26 -1.47
CA VAL A 293 42.89 -18.58 -0.98
C VAL A 293 43.35 -19.47 -2.15
N CYS A 294 42.57 -19.53 -3.23
CA CYS A 294 42.94 -20.32 -4.42
C CYS A 294 44.21 -19.79 -5.11
N ARG A 295 44.36 -18.46 -5.24
CA ARG A 295 45.58 -17.81 -5.77
C ARG A 295 46.80 -18.14 -4.91
N LYS A 296 46.69 -18.03 -3.58
CA LYS A 296 47.77 -18.37 -2.65
C LYS A 296 48.13 -19.86 -2.72
N GLY A 297 47.13 -20.74 -2.74
CA GLY A 297 47.32 -22.19 -2.87
C GLY A 297 48.07 -22.56 -4.15
N CYS A 298 47.64 -22.04 -5.30
CA CYS A 298 48.31 -22.27 -6.58
C CYS A 298 49.76 -21.73 -6.58
N ARG A 299 49.99 -20.51 -6.07
CA ARG A 299 51.34 -19.94 -5.98
C ARG A 299 52.26 -20.77 -5.10
N THR A 300 51.74 -21.35 -4.01
CA THR A 300 52.50 -22.20 -3.09
C THR A 300 52.93 -23.53 -3.73
N GLN A 301 52.16 -24.02 -4.71
CA GLN A 301 52.49 -25.21 -5.50
C GLN A 301 53.46 -24.94 -6.65
N SER A 302 53.73 -23.67 -6.98
CA SER A 302 54.74 -23.34 -7.97
C SER A 302 56.07 -23.97 -7.56
N ILE A 303 56.82 -24.43 -8.55
CA ILE A 303 57.92 -25.38 -8.39
C ILE A 303 59.08 -24.79 -7.57
N ALA A 304 59.20 -23.46 -7.48
CA ALA A 304 60.29 -22.81 -6.75
C ALA A 304 60.35 -23.19 -5.25
N PRO A 305 59.28 -23.05 -4.43
CA PRO A 305 59.27 -23.53 -3.05
C PRO A 305 59.30 -25.06 -2.90
N VAL A 306 58.80 -25.82 -3.87
CA VAL A 306 58.83 -27.29 -3.86
C VAL A 306 60.25 -27.80 -4.10
N ILE A 307 60.95 -27.28 -5.09
CA ILE A 307 62.38 -27.51 -5.33
C ILE A 307 63.19 -27.03 -4.13
N LEU A 308 62.87 -25.88 -3.54
CA LEU A 308 63.56 -25.38 -2.34
C LEU A 308 63.36 -26.31 -1.13
N ARG A 309 62.19 -26.93 -0.95
CA ARG A 309 61.94 -27.90 0.13
C ARG A 309 62.60 -29.26 -0.13
N ILE A 310 62.57 -29.74 -1.37
CA ILE A 310 63.14 -31.04 -1.78
C ILE A 310 64.67 -30.98 -1.86
N LEU A 311 65.26 -29.86 -2.29
CA LEU A 311 66.72 -29.69 -2.34
C LEU A 311 67.33 -29.28 -0.99
N ILE A 312 66.56 -28.69 -0.06
CA ILE A 312 67.10 -28.20 1.24
C ILE A 312 66.76 -29.12 2.44
N GLY A 313 65.90 -30.14 2.32
CA GLY A 313 65.73 -31.21 3.33
C GLY A 313 65.89 -32.59 2.70
N PRO A 314 66.73 -33.52 3.23
CA PRO A 314 67.14 -33.71 4.62
C PRO A 314 68.67 -33.56 4.86
N GLN A 315 69.33 -32.53 4.32
CA GLN A 315 70.76 -32.28 4.59
C GLN A 315 71.04 -31.48 5.89
N LYS A 316 70.05 -31.37 6.80
CA LYS A 316 70.22 -30.73 8.13
C LYS A 316 69.96 -31.66 9.31
N THR A 317 70.29 -32.95 9.19
CA THR A 317 70.32 -33.88 10.33
C THR A 317 71.64 -34.63 10.51
N LEU A 318 72.72 -34.28 9.80
CA LEU A 318 74.06 -34.82 10.06
C LEU A 318 75.13 -33.72 10.03
N LYS A 319 75.38 -33.09 11.18
CA LYS A 319 76.69 -32.62 11.69
C LYS A 319 76.50 -31.66 12.87
N ALA A 320 76.17 -32.22 14.03
CA ALA A 320 76.46 -31.61 15.34
C ALA A 320 76.55 -32.71 16.41
N CYS A 321 77.27 -33.78 16.10
CA CYS A 321 77.72 -34.77 17.07
C CYS A 321 79.03 -35.36 16.54
N THR A 322 80.13 -34.61 16.71
CA THR A 322 81.47 -35.13 17.01
C THR A 322 82.49 -34.00 17.04
N LEU A 323 83.28 -34.02 18.12
CA LEU A 323 84.63 -33.50 18.30
C LEU A 323 84.80 -32.07 18.86
N SER A 324 85.06 -32.11 20.18
CA SER A 324 86.00 -31.32 21.00
C SER A 324 85.72 -29.86 21.25
#